data_AF-A0A7W4GTY6-F1
#
_entry.id   AF-A0A7W4GTY6-F1
#
_cell.length_a   1.000
_cell.length_b   1.000
_cell.length_c   1.000
_cell.angle_alpha   90.00
_cell.angle_beta   90.00
_cell.angle_gamma   90.00
#
_symmetry.space_group_name_H-M   'P 1'
#
loop_
_entity.id
_entity.type
_entity.pdbx_description
1 polymer ?
#
loop_
_entity_poly.entity_id
_entity_poly.type
_entity_poly.pdbx_seq_one_letter_code
_entity_poly.pdbx_strand_id
1 'polypeptide(L)'
;MDREIYEVQERIFALLMIRLDRLIQRRIPVRNVSPGPVQHTARLQFADGATLLVRSQRSGSSAAVMHAILEGRSVLLEAWQWQDDGLVLTLAVPIRRRMMRHCLILLGADQPD
;
A
#
# COMPACT_ATOMS: atom_id res chain seq x y z
N MET A 1 27.16 6.54 -15.25
CA MET A 1 26.75 6.41 -13.84
C MET A 1 25.27 6.69 -13.70
N ASP A 2 24.75 7.82 -14.20
CA ASP A 2 23.31 8.14 -14.09
C ASP A 2 22.39 7.17 -14.83
N ARG A 3 22.74 6.77 -16.07
CA ARG A 3 21.93 5.85 -16.89
C ARG A 3 21.64 4.52 -16.20
N GLU A 4 22.64 3.95 -15.53
CA GLU A 4 22.52 2.67 -14.83
C GLU A 4 21.59 2.79 -13.62
N ILE A 5 21.63 3.93 -12.90
CA ILE A 5 20.72 4.21 -11.79
C ILE A 5 19.27 4.32 -12.28
N TYR A 6 19.04 5.02 -13.40
CA TYR A 6 17.70 5.12 -14.01
C TYR A 6 17.16 3.75 -14.45
N GLU A 7 17.97 2.94 -15.12
CA GLU A 7 17.57 1.60 -15.57
C GLU A 7 17.21 0.68 -14.38
N VAL A 8 17.95 0.77 -13.28
CA VAL A 8 17.63 0.04 -12.04
C VAL A 8 16.32 0.53 -11.42
N GLN A 9 16.10 1.84 -11.37
CA GLN A 9 14.86 2.43 -10.83
C GLN A 9 13.64 2.01 -11.65
N GLU A 10 13.72 2.06 -12.99
CA GLU A 10 12.65 1.60 -13.88
C GLU A 10 12.32 0.13 -13.65
N ARG A 11 13.34 -0.72 -13.51
CA ARG A 11 13.14 -2.15 -13.27
C ARG A 11 12.51 -2.43 -11.91
N ILE A 12 12.95 -1.75 -10.85
CA ILE A 12 12.34 -1.86 -9.52
C ILE A 12 10.88 -1.43 -9.58
N PHE A 13 10.59 -0.33 -10.27
CA PHE A 13 9.23 0.18 -10.42
C PHE A 13 8.33 -0.81 -11.18
N ALA A 14 8.81 -1.38 -12.29
CA ALA A 14 8.07 -2.39 -13.05
C ALA A 14 7.74 -3.63 -12.19
N LEU A 15 8.70 -4.11 -11.39
CA LEU A 15 8.49 -5.23 -10.47
C LEU A 15 7.47 -4.89 -9.39
N LEU A 16 7.47 -3.66 -8.90
CA LEU A 16 6.50 -3.18 -7.92
C LEU A 16 5.08 -3.20 -8.51
N MET A 17 4.88 -2.76 -9.76
CA MET A 17 3.57 -2.75 -10.40
C MET A 17 3.01 -4.16 -10.58
N ILE A 18 3.85 -5.09 -11.07
CA ILE A 18 3.49 -6.51 -11.16
C ILE A 18 3.06 -7.07 -9.79
N ARG A 19 3.75 -6.65 -8.71
CA ARG A 19 3.39 -7.08 -7.36
C ARG A 19 2.04 -6.50 -6.91
N LEU A 20 1.76 -5.22 -7.16
CA LEU A 20 0.46 -4.61 -6.84
C LEU A 20 -0.68 -5.32 -7.57
N ASP A 21 -0.51 -5.61 -8.87
CA ASP A 21 -1.51 -6.33 -9.65
C ASP A 21 -1.77 -7.73 -9.09
N ARG A 22 -0.72 -8.43 -8.66
CA ARG A 22 -0.86 -9.72 -7.99
C ARG A 22 -1.64 -9.63 -6.67
N LEU A 23 -1.39 -8.60 -5.86
CA LEU A 23 -2.11 -8.38 -4.60
C LEU A 23 -3.61 -8.17 -4.85
N ILE A 24 -3.97 -7.40 -5.89
CA ILE A 24 -5.35 -7.17 -6.31
C ILE A 24 -5.99 -8.47 -6.82
N GLN A 25 -5.38 -9.10 -7.84
CA GLN A 25 -5.91 -10.30 -8.50
C GLN A 25 -6.15 -11.45 -7.52
N ARG A 26 -5.23 -11.65 -6.57
CA ARG A 26 -5.33 -12.70 -5.56
C ARG A 26 -6.09 -12.29 -4.31
N ARG A 27 -6.58 -11.04 -4.25
CA ARG A 27 -7.28 -10.46 -3.10
C ARG A 27 -6.52 -10.70 -1.79
N ILE A 28 -5.22 -10.43 -1.80
CA ILE A 28 -4.37 -10.62 -0.62
C ILE A 28 -4.72 -9.54 0.41
N PRO A 29 -5.13 -9.90 1.64
CA PRO A 29 -5.51 -8.91 2.63
C PRO A 29 -4.30 -8.27 3.30
N VAL A 30 -4.45 -7.00 3.66
CA VAL A 30 -3.58 -6.31 4.62
C VAL A 30 -3.84 -6.93 6.00
N ARG A 31 -2.77 -7.36 6.67
CA ARG A 31 -2.79 -7.99 7.98
C ARG A 31 -2.37 -7.06 9.10
N ASN A 32 -1.54 -6.08 8.79
CA ASN A 32 -1.02 -5.17 9.78
C ASN A 32 -0.67 -3.81 9.16
N VAL A 33 -0.77 -2.77 9.97
CA VAL A 33 -0.24 -1.45 9.69
C VAL A 33 0.65 -1.05 10.85
N SER A 34 1.92 -0.79 10.58
CA SER A 34 2.89 -0.35 11.60
C SER A 34 3.55 0.97 11.22
N PRO A 35 4.19 1.69 12.16
CA PRO A 35 5.00 2.85 11.83
C PRO A 35 6.11 2.52 10.80
N GLY A 36 6.36 3.44 9.88
CA GLY A 36 7.50 3.39 8.97
C GLY A 36 8.77 4.03 9.57
N PRO A 37 9.90 3.99 8.83
CA PRO A 37 11.20 4.49 9.30
C PRO A 37 11.26 6.02 9.41
N VAL A 38 10.33 6.75 8.78
CA VAL A 38 10.28 8.22 8.78
C VAL A 38 8.92 8.70 9.31
N GLN A 39 8.88 9.87 9.93
CA GLN A 39 7.64 10.50 10.38
C GLN A 39 6.59 10.56 9.25
N HIS A 40 5.32 10.38 9.61
CA HIS A 40 4.17 10.38 8.70
C HIS A 40 4.15 9.25 7.65
N THR A 41 4.99 8.22 7.81
CA THR A 41 4.96 7.00 6.99
C THR A 41 4.49 5.79 7.78
N ALA A 42 3.92 4.82 7.08
CA ALA A 42 3.46 3.55 7.64
C ALA A 42 3.87 2.38 6.73
N ARG A 43 4.01 1.20 7.31
CA ARG A 43 4.19 -0.06 6.60
C ARG A 43 2.86 -0.77 6.49
N LEU A 44 2.46 -1.14 5.28
CA LEU A 44 1.34 -2.05 5.02
C LEU A 44 1.89 -3.45 4.82
N GLN A 45 1.54 -4.37 5.71
CA GLN A 45 1.96 -5.78 5.61
C GLN A 45 0.80 -6.61 5.10
N PHE A 46 0.98 -7.27 3.96
CA PHE A 46 0.01 -8.15 3.32
C PHE A 46 0.20 -9.60 3.77
N ALA A 47 -0.85 -10.41 3.65
CA ALA A 47 -0.84 -11.81 4.07
C ALA A 47 0.10 -12.71 3.25
N ASP A 48 0.57 -12.27 2.09
CA ASP A 48 1.58 -12.98 1.28
C ASP A 48 3.02 -12.59 1.65
N GLY A 49 3.19 -11.79 2.71
CA GLY A 49 4.48 -11.27 3.17
C GLY A 49 4.96 -10.03 2.43
N ALA A 50 4.17 -9.44 1.52
CA ALA A 50 4.52 -8.15 0.93
C ALA A 50 4.44 -7.03 1.97
N THR A 51 5.48 -6.19 2.04
CA THR A 51 5.46 -4.97 2.84
C THR A 51 5.65 -3.77 1.94
N LEU A 52 4.73 -2.81 2.02
CA LEU A 52 4.77 -1.55 1.27
C LEU A 52 4.93 -0.39 2.22
N LEU A 53 5.82 0.54 1.88
CA LEU A 53 5.96 1.81 2.58
C LEU A 53 4.98 2.83 1.99
N VAL A 54 4.15 3.44 2.81
CA VAL A 54 3.10 4.37 2.38
C VAL A 54 3.04 5.61 3.26
N ARG A 55 2.43 6.67 2.73
CA ARG A 55 1.92 7.80 3.51
C ARG A 55 0.42 7.97 3.30
N SER A 56 -0.27 8.56 4.27
CA SER A 56 -1.69 8.87 4.13
C SER A 56 -1.91 10.00 3.11
N GLN A 57 -2.79 9.80 2.11
CA GLN A 57 -3.17 10.91 1.20
C GLN A 57 -4.03 11.95 1.94
N ARG A 58 -4.89 11.48 2.85
CA ARG A 58 -5.66 12.31 3.78
C ARG A 58 -5.35 11.90 5.21
N SER A 59 -5.21 12.88 6.11
CA SER A 59 -5.00 12.62 7.54
C SER A 59 -5.99 11.57 8.07
N GLY A 60 -5.46 10.60 8.83
CA GLY A 60 -6.24 9.52 9.42
C GLY A 60 -6.49 8.29 8.51
N SER A 61 -6.09 8.29 7.24
CA SER A 61 -6.33 7.14 6.34
C SER A 61 -5.65 5.86 6.83
N SER A 62 -4.38 5.92 7.23
CA SER A 62 -3.66 4.76 7.79
C SER A 62 -4.27 4.30 9.13
N ALA A 63 -4.75 5.23 9.96
CA ALA A 63 -5.40 4.90 11.23
C ALA A 63 -6.76 4.22 11.03
N ALA A 64 -7.55 4.66 10.05
CA ALA A 64 -8.82 4.02 9.69
C ALA A 64 -8.62 2.59 9.17
N VAL A 65 -7.56 2.36 8.40
CA VAL A 65 -7.18 1.02 7.94
C VAL A 65 -6.77 0.13 9.10
N MET A 66 -5.91 0.63 10.01
CA MET A 66 -5.51 -0.09 11.22
C MET A 66 -6.72 -0.46 12.07
N HIS A 67 -7.64 0.49 12.29
CA HIS A 67 -8.88 0.24 13.03
C HIS A 67 -9.72 -0.86 12.39
N ALA A 68 -9.88 -0.86 11.06
CA ALA A 68 -10.61 -1.90 10.36
C ALA A 68 -9.99 -3.30 10.55
N ILE A 69 -8.65 -3.39 10.54
CA ILE A 69 -7.93 -4.64 10.80
C ILE A 69 -8.17 -5.11 12.24
N LEU A 70 -8.09 -4.21 13.23
CA LEU A 70 -8.34 -4.51 14.64
C LEU A 70 -9.78 -4.98 14.90
N GLU A 71 -10.75 -4.48 14.12
CA GLU A 71 -12.14 -4.96 14.12
C GLU A 71 -12.32 -6.30 13.38
N GLY A 72 -11.25 -6.93 12.91
CA GLY A 72 -11.29 -8.20 12.18
C GLY A 72 -11.82 -8.09 10.75
N ARG A 73 -11.85 -6.89 10.17
CA ARG A 73 -12.33 -6.67 8.79
C ARG A 73 -11.23 -6.98 7.78
N SER A 74 -11.63 -7.52 6.64
CA SER A 74 -10.73 -7.75 5.51
C SER A 74 -10.44 -6.43 4.80
N VAL A 75 -9.19 -5.98 4.82
CA VAL A 75 -8.74 -4.81 4.04
C VAL A 75 -8.00 -5.30 2.81
N LEU A 76 -8.46 -4.91 1.62
CA LEU A 76 -7.88 -5.36 0.35
C LEU A 76 -7.34 -4.17 -0.44
N LEU A 77 -6.28 -4.38 -1.21
CA LEU A 77 -5.93 -3.46 -2.29
C LEU A 77 -6.95 -3.65 -3.42
N GLU A 78 -7.69 -2.58 -3.73
CA GLU A 78 -8.71 -2.59 -4.78
C GLU A 78 -8.13 -2.09 -6.10
N ALA A 79 -7.37 -1.00 -6.06
CA ALA A 79 -6.79 -0.37 -7.23
C ALA A 79 -5.51 0.41 -6.87
N TRP A 80 -4.72 0.71 -7.89
CA TRP A 80 -3.66 1.70 -7.83
C TRP A 80 -3.74 2.61 -9.06
N GLN A 81 -3.32 3.87 -8.91
CA GLN A 81 -3.33 4.84 -10.01
C GLN A 81 -2.27 5.93 -9.77
N TRP A 82 -1.68 6.42 -10.86
CA TRP A 82 -0.85 7.62 -10.80
C TRP A 82 -1.72 8.87 -10.62
N GLN A 83 -1.33 9.72 -9.67
CA GLN A 83 -1.88 11.05 -9.45
C GLN A 83 -0.72 12.05 -9.26
N ASP A 84 -1.04 13.34 -9.22
CA ASP A 84 -0.05 14.42 -9.07
C ASP A 84 0.84 14.23 -7.82
N ASP A 85 0.29 13.67 -6.74
CA ASP A 85 0.99 13.43 -5.47
C ASP A 85 1.79 12.11 -5.41
N GLY A 86 1.79 11.34 -6.50
CA GLY A 86 2.46 10.05 -6.63
C GLY A 86 1.51 8.88 -6.92
N LEU A 87 2.00 7.66 -6.71
CA LEU A 87 1.21 6.45 -6.96
C LEU A 87 0.25 6.20 -5.79
N VAL A 88 -1.05 6.36 -6.03
CA VAL A 88 -2.10 6.22 -5.03
C VAL A 88 -2.65 4.79 -5.02
N LEU A 89 -2.64 4.17 -3.85
CA LEU A 89 -3.26 2.89 -3.54
C LEU A 89 -4.65 3.13 -2.94
N THR A 90 -5.67 2.47 -3.49
CA THR A 90 -7.02 2.46 -2.94
C THR A 90 -7.24 1.16 -2.18
N LEU A 91 -7.38 1.26 -0.86
CA LEU A 91 -7.73 0.14 0.01
C LEU A 91 -9.24 0.09 0.23
N ALA A 92 -9.84 -1.07 -0.01
CA ALA A 92 -11.25 -1.34 0.19
C ALA A 92 -11.50 -2.10 1.49
N VAL A 93 -12.47 -1.63 2.26
CA VAL A 93 -12.92 -2.23 3.52
C VAL A 93 -14.43 -2.48 3.44
N PRO A 94 -14.89 -3.75 3.43
CA PRO A 94 -16.30 -4.05 3.49
C PRO A 94 -16.82 -3.74 4.91
N ILE A 95 -17.81 -2.85 4.99
CA ILE A 95 -18.52 -2.52 6.23
C ILE A 95 -20.00 -2.76 6.00
N ARG A 96 -20.52 -3.87 6.55
CA ARG A 96 -21.91 -4.31 6.36
C ARG A 96 -22.27 -4.39 4.87
N ARG A 97 -23.13 -3.51 4.36
CA ARG A 97 -23.57 -3.42 2.95
C ARG A 97 -22.86 -2.32 2.15
N ARG A 98 -21.80 -1.72 2.69
CA ARG A 98 -21.04 -0.63 2.05
C ARG A 98 -19.58 -1.04 1.87
N MET A 99 -18.94 -0.48 0.85
CA MET A 99 -17.50 -0.56 0.67
C MET A 99 -16.89 0.80 1.00
N MET A 100 -16.12 0.88 2.09
CA MET A 100 -15.32 2.06 2.40
C MET A 100 -14.00 2.00 1.65
N ARG A 101 -13.52 3.16 1.20
CA ARG A 101 -12.25 3.29 0.48
C ARG A 101 -11.33 4.26 1.19
N HIS A 102 -10.08 3.86 1.36
CA HIS A 102 -9.02 4.68 1.93
C HIS A 102 -7.89 4.80 0.92
N CYS A 103 -7.41 6.02 0.69
CA CYS A 103 -6.33 6.29 -0.26
C CYS A 103 -5.02 6.56 0.46
N LEU A 104 -3.97 5.86 0.04
CA LEU A 104 -2.62 5.97 0.56
C LEU A 104 -1.66 6.17 -0.62
N ILE A 105 -0.58 6.92 -0.41
CA ILE A 105 0.44 7.13 -1.44
C ILE A 105 1.57 6.14 -1.20
N LEU A 106 1.92 5.36 -2.22
CA LEU A 106 3.03 4.44 -2.21
C LEU A 106 4.35 5.20 -2.29
N LEU A 107 5.25 4.89 -1.36
CA LEU A 107 6.61 5.42 -1.30
C LEU A 107 7.63 4.40 -1.82
N GLY A 108 7.31 3.11 -1.72
CA GLY A 108 8.14 2.02 -2.25
C GLY A 108 7.84 0.68 -1.61
N ALA A 109 8.59 -0.34 -2.01
CA ALA A 109 8.67 -1.58 -1.25
C ALA A 109 9.49 -1.33 0.03
N ASP A 110 9.04 -1.88 1.15
CA ASP A 110 9.81 -1.87 2.39
C ASP A 110 10.62 -3.17 2.44
N GLN A 111 11.95 -3.06 2.36
CA GLN A 111 12.82 -4.21 2.58
C GLN A 111 12.90 -4.45 4.09
N PRO A 112 12.68 -5.68 4.58
CA PRO A 112 12.98 -5.99 5.97
C PRO A 112 14.48 -5.79 6.22
N ASP A 113 14.81 -5.21 7.39
CA ASP A 113 16.18 -5.05 7.89
C ASP A 113 16.94 -6.38 7.98
#